data_AF-A0A4V1TIL3-F1
#
_entry.id   AF-A0A4V1TIL3-F1
#
_cell.length_a   1.000
_cell.length_b   1.000
_cell.length_c   1.000
_cell.angle_alpha   90.00
_cell.angle_beta   90.00
_cell.angle_gamma   90.00
#
_symmetry.space_group_name_H-M   'P 1'
#
loop_
_entity.id
_entity.type
_entity.pdbx_description
1 polymer ?
#
loop_
_entity_poly.entity_id
_entity_poly.type
_entity_poly.pdbx_seq_one_letter_code
_entity_poly.pdbx_strand_id
1 'polypeptide(L)'
;MRIETERLILAPHTRGDLEPLAAMWADPDTVRFIGGKPSTRQESWMRLLRYAGLWSILGYGYWAIHDKASGRFAGELGFADFGRDMTPSIAGIPEAGWVLAPWARSRGYASEALTTLRSAVTTDNGTTYPFNVPHFKIGTLDALVQQADELARLEGGCKGVVDKVGDSLRSLLEGDEDKIQEQKVVNDRECDIHERT
;
A
#
# COMPACT_ATOMS: atom_id res chain seq x y z
N MET A 1 -12.42 1.48 -19.33
CA MET A 1 -13.62 0.94 -18.66
C MET A 1 -14.30 2.04 -17.86
N ARG A 2 -15.61 2.26 -18.05
CA ARG A 2 -16.43 3.24 -17.31
C ARG A 2 -17.35 2.49 -16.35
N ILE A 3 -17.38 2.91 -15.09
CA ILE A 3 -18.21 2.33 -14.03
C ILE A 3 -19.13 3.43 -13.52
N GLU A 4 -20.38 3.08 -13.25
CA GLU A 4 -21.34 4.01 -12.66
C GLU A 4 -21.80 3.50 -11.30
N THR A 5 -21.94 4.42 -10.36
CA THR A 5 -22.53 4.19 -9.05
C THR A 5 -23.88 4.91 -8.98
N GLU A 6 -24.47 4.97 -7.79
CA GLU A 6 -25.68 5.77 -7.54
C GLU A 6 -25.45 7.25 -7.90
N ARG A 7 -24.34 7.84 -7.42
CA ARG A 7 -24.08 9.28 -7.53
C ARG A 7 -22.87 9.63 -8.40
N LEU A 8 -22.05 8.66 -8.78
CA LEU A 8 -20.75 8.89 -9.40
C LEU A 8 -20.61 8.18 -10.75
N ILE A 9 -19.72 8.72 -11.56
CA ILE A 9 -19.17 8.11 -12.76
C ILE A 9 -17.67 7.97 -12.52
N LEU A 10 -17.16 6.75 -12.63
CA LEU A 10 -15.73 6.44 -12.61
C LEU A 10 -15.30 6.15 -14.04
N ALA A 11 -14.44 6.98 -14.61
CA ALA A 11 -14.00 6.83 -16.00
C ALA A 11 -12.48 7.06 -16.12
N PRO A 12 -11.82 6.56 -17.18
CA PRO A 12 -10.43 6.92 -17.45
C PRO A 12 -10.30 8.43 -17.55
N HIS A 13 -9.21 8.97 -17.02
CA HIS A 13 -8.91 10.38 -17.14
C HIS A 13 -8.86 10.82 -18.59
N THR A 14 -9.39 12.00 -18.85
CA THR A 14 -9.36 12.68 -20.14
C THR A 14 -8.51 13.94 -20.04
N ARG A 15 -8.18 14.55 -21.19
CA ARG A 15 -7.52 15.85 -21.23
C ARG A 15 -8.33 16.95 -20.51
N GLY A 16 -9.66 16.82 -20.49
CA GLY A 16 -10.56 17.77 -19.83
C GLY A 16 -10.41 17.82 -18.31
N ASP A 17 -9.82 16.78 -17.72
CA ASP A 17 -9.67 16.68 -16.26
C ASP A 17 -8.46 17.44 -15.72
N LEU A 18 -7.59 17.97 -16.59
CA LEU A 18 -6.35 18.62 -16.18
C LEU A 18 -6.58 19.79 -15.21
N GLU A 19 -7.46 20.72 -15.56
CA GLU A 19 -7.66 21.93 -14.76
C GLU A 19 -8.28 21.62 -13.38
N PRO A 20 -9.35 20.82 -13.26
CA PRO A 20 -9.86 20.44 -11.94
C PRO A 20 -8.88 19.55 -11.14
N LEU A 21 -8.13 18.68 -11.82
CA LEU A 21 -7.06 17.89 -11.18
C LEU A 21 -5.97 18.81 -10.60
N ALA A 22 -5.50 19.77 -11.40
CA ALA A 22 -4.47 20.73 -10.98
C ALA A 22 -4.96 21.59 -9.82
N ALA A 23 -6.22 22.05 -9.85
CA ALA A 23 -6.82 22.80 -8.75
C ALA A 23 -6.88 21.96 -7.46
N MET A 24 -7.23 20.67 -7.55
CA MET A 24 -7.26 19.77 -6.40
C MET A 24 -5.87 19.54 -5.81
N TRP A 25 -4.86 19.29 -6.65
CA TRP A 25 -3.49 19.02 -6.20
C TRP A 25 -2.71 20.29 -5.79
N ALA A 26 -3.19 21.48 -6.17
CA ALA A 26 -2.68 22.76 -5.69
C ALA A 26 -3.27 23.17 -4.32
N ASP A 27 -4.34 22.50 -3.84
CA ASP A 27 -4.92 22.78 -2.53
C ASP A 27 -4.01 22.24 -1.40
N PRO A 28 -3.49 23.10 -0.49
CA PRO A 28 -2.68 22.70 0.64
C PRO A 28 -3.36 21.65 1.53
N ASP A 29 -4.69 21.73 1.69
CA ASP A 29 -5.43 20.78 2.51
C ASP A 29 -5.51 19.39 1.87
N THR A 30 -5.49 19.28 0.54
CA THR A 30 -5.37 17.99 -0.17
C THR A 30 -4.02 17.34 0.13
N VAL A 31 -2.94 18.10 -0.01
CA VAL A 31 -1.58 17.54 -0.07
C VAL A 31 -0.92 17.38 1.30
N ARG A 32 -1.46 18.00 2.37
CA ARG A 32 -0.86 18.00 3.71
C ARG A 32 -0.57 16.60 4.27
N PHE A 33 -1.37 15.60 3.91
CA PHE A 33 -1.20 14.20 4.34
C PHE A 33 -0.63 13.28 3.25
N ILE A 34 -0.22 13.84 2.11
CA ILE A 34 0.29 13.06 0.97
C ILE A 34 1.78 13.35 0.76
N GLY A 35 2.11 14.63 0.54
CA GLY A 35 3.49 15.05 0.26
C GLY A 35 3.83 16.45 0.77
N GLY A 36 2.90 17.13 1.45
CA GLY A 36 3.09 18.44 2.07
C GLY A 36 3.26 19.62 1.10
N LYS A 37 3.62 19.37 -0.16
CA LYS A 37 3.85 20.39 -1.19
C LYS A 37 2.73 20.40 -2.22
N PRO A 38 2.02 21.54 -2.40
CA PRO A 38 1.08 21.72 -3.50
C PRO A 38 1.74 21.47 -4.87
N SER A 39 1.05 20.74 -5.74
CA SER A 39 1.54 20.52 -7.11
C SER A 39 1.30 21.76 -7.96
N THR A 40 2.26 22.06 -8.82
CA THR A 40 2.09 22.94 -9.97
C THR A 40 1.15 22.29 -11.00
N ARG A 41 0.66 23.12 -11.94
CA ARG A 41 -0.11 22.63 -13.09
C ARG A 41 0.69 21.65 -13.95
N GLN A 42 2.00 21.87 -14.12
CA GLN A 42 2.86 20.96 -14.88
C GLN A 42 3.03 19.61 -14.18
N GLU A 43 3.26 19.58 -12.87
CA GLU A 43 3.31 18.33 -12.11
C GLU A 43 1.97 17.58 -12.20
N SER A 44 0.86 18.30 -12.21
CA SER A 44 -0.49 17.73 -12.41
C SER A 44 -0.70 17.19 -13.83
N TRP A 45 -0.13 17.85 -14.84
CA TRP A 45 -0.10 17.32 -16.21
C TRP A 45 0.67 16.01 -16.31
N MET A 46 1.86 15.94 -15.71
CA MET A 46 2.64 14.70 -15.67
C MET A 46 1.91 13.58 -14.92
N ARG A 47 1.18 13.92 -13.84
CA ARG A 47 0.32 12.99 -13.11
C ARG A 47 -0.82 12.45 -13.99
N LEU A 48 -1.50 13.32 -14.74
CA LEU A 48 -2.56 12.92 -15.68
C LEU A 48 -2.04 11.93 -16.74
N LEU A 49 -0.89 12.24 -17.35
CA LEU A 49 -0.25 11.36 -18.32
C LEU A 49 0.14 10.01 -17.71
N ARG A 50 0.65 10.01 -16.48
CA ARG A 50 0.95 8.78 -15.74
C ARG A 50 -0.29 7.94 -15.53
N TYR A 51 -1.42 8.53 -15.13
CA TYR A 51 -2.67 7.78 -14.94
C TYR A 51 -3.19 7.15 -16.22
N ALA A 52 -3.10 7.84 -17.36
CA ALA A 52 -3.38 7.24 -18.65
C ALA A 52 -2.39 6.12 -19.00
N GLY A 53 -1.10 6.31 -18.70
CA GLY A 53 -0.06 5.32 -18.92
C GLY A 53 -0.23 4.03 -18.12
N LEU A 54 -0.70 4.10 -16.87
CA LEU A 54 -0.97 2.92 -16.03
C LEU A 54 -1.92 1.95 -16.75
N TRP A 55 -3.02 2.46 -17.29
CA TRP A 55 -3.98 1.65 -18.05
C TRP A 55 -3.34 0.96 -19.26
N SER A 56 -2.55 1.70 -20.03
CA SER A 56 -1.91 1.19 -21.25
C SER A 56 -0.83 0.15 -20.98
N ILE A 57 -0.10 0.27 -19.87
CA ILE A 57 1.06 -0.58 -19.56
C ILE A 57 0.67 -1.77 -18.66
N LEU A 58 -0.18 -1.53 -17.65
CA LEU A 58 -0.51 -2.49 -16.59
C LEU A 58 -1.90 -3.11 -16.74
N GLY A 59 -2.76 -2.55 -17.60
CA GLY A 59 -4.16 -2.98 -17.73
C GLY A 59 -5.09 -2.50 -16.60
N TYR A 60 -4.55 -1.80 -15.61
CA TYR A 60 -5.29 -1.15 -14.52
C TYR A 60 -4.69 0.23 -14.22
N GLY A 61 -5.45 1.10 -13.57
CA GLY A 61 -4.99 2.45 -13.27
C GLY A 61 -5.97 3.25 -12.42
N TYR A 62 -5.75 4.56 -12.38
CA TYR A 62 -6.66 5.50 -11.72
C TYR A 62 -7.81 5.90 -12.64
N TRP A 63 -8.99 6.05 -12.05
CA TRP A 63 -10.17 6.65 -12.63
C TRP A 63 -10.36 8.07 -12.11
N ALA A 64 -10.82 8.96 -12.98
CA ALA A 64 -11.46 10.19 -12.60
C ALA A 64 -12.85 9.90 -12.01
N ILE A 65 -13.18 10.56 -10.92
CA ILE A 65 -14.49 10.54 -10.28
C ILE A 65 -15.24 11.77 -10.72
N HIS A 66 -16.41 11.59 -11.33
CA HIS A 66 -17.32 12.68 -11.66
C HIS A 66 -18.63 12.50 -10.90
N ASP A 67 -19.14 13.58 -10.33
CA ASP A 67 -20.50 13.62 -9.81
C ASP A 67 -21.49 13.53 -10.96
N LYS A 68 -22.37 12.53 -10.93
CA LYS A 68 -23.27 12.20 -12.03
C LYS A 68 -24.30 13.31 -12.30
N ALA A 69 -24.73 14.02 -11.27
CA ALA A 69 -25.74 15.07 -11.39
C ALA A 69 -25.18 16.35 -12.05
N SER A 70 -23.95 16.73 -11.71
CA SER A 70 -23.34 17.99 -12.17
C SER A 70 -22.27 17.82 -13.25
N GLY A 71 -21.78 16.60 -13.47
CA GLY A 71 -20.60 16.31 -14.29
C GLY A 71 -19.27 16.78 -13.67
N ARG A 72 -19.32 17.40 -12.49
CA ARG A 72 -18.14 18.02 -11.86
C ARG A 72 -17.15 16.97 -11.39
N PHE A 73 -15.87 17.21 -11.68
CA PHE A 73 -14.76 16.40 -11.18
C PHE A 73 -14.70 16.43 -9.64
N ALA A 74 -14.86 15.27 -9.04
CA ALA A 74 -14.92 15.04 -7.61
C ALA A 74 -13.62 14.47 -7.03
N GLY A 75 -12.71 13.98 -7.87
CA GLY A 75 -11.44 13.42 -7.43
C GLY A 75 -10.97 12.28 -8.32
N GLU A 76 -10.12 11.44 -7.77
CA GLU A 76 -9.56 10.27 -8.43
C GLU A 76 -9.43 9.10 -7.45
N LEU A 77 -9.54 7.89 -7.96
CA LEU A 77 -9.22 6.68 -7.22
C LEU A 77 -8.77 5.57 -8.15
N GLY A 78 -8.06 4.59 -7.61
CA GLY A 78 -7.82 3.34 -8.31
C GLY A 78 -6.62 2.60 -7.74
N PHE A 79 -6.00 1.82 -8.63
CA PHE A 79 -4.81 1.03 -8.34
C PHE A 79 -3.65 1.51 -9.20
N ALA A 80 -2.43 1.43 -8.67
CA ALA A 80 -1.23 1.74 -9.41
C ALA A 80 -0.05 0.89 -8.95
N ASP A 81 0.86 0.58 -9.86
CA ASP A 81 2.25 0.27 -9.52
C ASP A 81 3.08 1.46 -10.02
N PHE A 82 3.69 2.20 -9.08
CA PHE A 82 4.50 3.36 -9.40
C PHE A 82 5.99 3.03 -9.55
N GLY A 83 6.38 1.75 -9.48
CA GLY A 83 7.78 1.33 -9.57
C GLY A 83 8.65 1.96 -8.50
N ARG A 84 8.14 2.06 -7.27
CA ARG A 84 8.83 2.74 -6.17
C ARG A 84 10.01 1.91 -5.69
N ASP A 85 11.17 2.56 -5.64
CA ASP A 85 12.37 1.99 -5.03
C ASP A 85 12.27 2.15 -3.50
N MET A 86 11.84 1.09 -2.81
CA MET A 86 11.66 1.08 -1.35
C MET A 86 11.95 -0.29 -0.74
N THR A 87 12.27 -0.28 0.57
CA THR A 87 12.53 -1.47 1.38
C THR A 87 11.62 -1.47 2.62
N PRO A 88 10.82 -2.54 2.86
CA PRO A 88 10.65 -3.72 2.02
C PRO A 88 9.96 -3.38 0.68
N SER A 89 10.25 -4.17 -0.35
CA SER A 89 9.69 -3.93 -1.69
C SER A 89 8.20 -4.23 -1.75
N ILE A 90 7.47 -3.41 -2.50
CA ILE A 90 6.06 -3.61 -2.86
C ILE A 90 5.87 -3.87 -4.36
N ALA A 91 6.96 -4.14 -5.09
CA ALA A 91 6.90 -4.37 -6.54
C ALA A 91 5.95 -5.54 -6.87
N GLY A 92 5.06 -5.34 -7.85
CA GLY A 92 4.04 -6.32 -8.21
C GLY A 92 2.84 -6.38 -7.26
N ILE A 93 2.79 -5.55 -6.22
CA ILE A 93 1.64 -5.39 -5.34
C ILE A 93 0.93 -4.06 -5.70
N PRO A 94 -0.28 -4.09 -6.27
CA PRO A 94 -0.98 -2.87 -6.63
C PRO A 94 -1.28 -1.97 -5.42
N GLU A 95 -0.82 -0.72 -5.46
CA GLU A 95 -1.13 0.32 -4.49
C GLU A 95 -2.54 0.86 -4.75
N ALA A 96 -3.45 0.72 -3.78
CA ALA A 96 -4.75 1.38 -3.81
C ALA A 96 -4.64 2.80 -3.26
N GLY A 97 -5.24 3.77 -3.95
CA GLY A 97 -5.27 5.15 -3.45
C GLY A 97 -6.39 5.98 -4.04
N TRP A 98 -6.72 7.07 -3.34
CA TRP A 98 -7.74 8.02 -3.75
C TRP A 98 -7.43 9.42 -3.23
N VAL A 99 -7.88 10.42 -3.98
CA VAL A 99 -7.82 11.83 -3.59
C VAL A 99 -9.13 12.48 -4.00
N LEU A 100 -9.78 13.20 -3.08
CA LEU A 100 -11.03 13.91 -3.35
C LEU A 100 -10.81 15.42 -3.40
N ALA A 101 -11.49 16.06 -4.35
CA ALA A 101 -11.57 17.50 -4.44
C ALA A 101 -12.22 18.05 -3.16
N PRO A 102 -11.83 19.26 -2.69
CA PRO A 102 -12.30 19.79 -1.40
C PRO A 102 -13.81 19.74 -1.20
N TRP A 103 -14.58 20.06 -2.24
CA TRP A 103 -16.04 20.08 -2.23
C TRP A 103 -16.69 18.69 -2.18
N ALA A 104 -15.96 17.64 -2.56
CA ALA A 104 -16.44 16.26 -2.58
C ALA A 104 -16.13 15.52 -1.28
N ARG A 105 -15.30 16.09 -0.41
CA ARG A 105 -14.99 15.54 0.92
C ARG A 105 -16.26 15.50 1.77
N SER A 106 -16.35 14.54 2.69
CA SER A 106 -17.48 14.37 3.62
C SER A 106 -18.85 14.08 3.00
N ARG A 107 -18.93 13.74 1.69
CA ARG A 107 -20.18 13.31 1.02
C ARG A 107 -20.31 11.78 0.88
N GLY A 108 -19.34 11.03 1.40
CA GLY A 108 -19.25 9.58 1.27
C GLY A 108 -18.77 9.09 -0.11
N TYR A 109 -18.26 9.99 -0.96
CA TYR A 109 -17.88 9.66 -2.34
C TYR A 109 -16.72 8.66 -2.45
N ALA A 110 -15.72 8.77 -1.56
CA ALA A 110 -14.61 7.81 -1.53
C ALA A 110 -15.13 6.40 -1.21
N SER A 111 -15.96 6.25 -0.18
CA SER A 111 -16.51 4.95 0.23
C SER A 111 -17.39 4.34 -0.86
N GLU A 112 -18.26 5.12 -1.49
CA GLU A 112 -19.11 4.67 -2.60
C GLU A 112 -18.28 4.17 -3.79
N ALA A 113 -17.26 4.95 -4.19
CA ALA A 113 -16.40 4.59 -5.30
C ALA A 113 -15.56 3.34 -5.00
N LEU A 114 -14.98 3.24 -3.79
CA LEU A 114 -14.20 2.09 -3.35
C LEU A 114 -15.04 0.81 -3.26
N THR A 115 -16.25 0.87 -2.72
CA THR A 115 -17.15 -0.29 -2.67
C THR A 115 -17.46 -0.81 -4.07
N THR A 116 -17.68 0.11 -5.03
CA THR A 116 -17.96 -0.28 -6.41
C THR A 116 -16.74 -0.88 -7.09
N LEU A 117 -15.55 -0.28 -6.94
CA LEU A 117 -14.30 -0.87 -7.48
C LEU A 117 -14.02 -2.25 -6.89
N ARG A 118 -14.24 -2.41 -5.59
CA ARG A 118 -14.09 -3.70 -4.91
C ARG A 118 -14.98 -4.79 -5.50
N SER A 119 -16.22 -4.45 -5.85
CA SER A 119 -17.13 -5.40 -6.51
C SER A 119 -16.80 -5.65 -7.98
N ALA A 120 -16.14 -4.69 -8.66
CA ALA A 120 -15.76 -4.80 -10.06
C ALA A 120 -14.43 -5.56 -10.26
N VAL A 121 -13.53 -5.51 -9.27
CA VAL A 121 -12.28 -6.27 -9.23
C VAL A 121 -12.56 -7.62 -8.58
N THR A 122 -13.12 -8.57 -9.33
CA THR A 122 -13.28 -9.96 -8.89
C THR A 122 -12.43 -10.93 -9.71
N THR A 123 -11.58 -11.65 -8.97
CA THR A 123 -10.93 -12.95 -9.17
C THR A 123 -9.73 -13.10 -10.10
N ASP A 124 -9.53 -12.28 -11.13
CA ASP A 124 -8.36 -12.45 -12.01
C ASP A 124 -7.15 -11.56 -11.64
N ASN A 125 -7.35 -10.50 -10.83
CA ASN A 125 -6.33 -9.48 -10.53
C ASN A 125 -6.05 -9.28 -9.02
N GLY A 126 -6.49 -10.22 -8.18
CA GLY A 126 -6.22 -10.21 -6.73
C GLY A 126 -7.47 -10.09 -5.84
N THR A 127 -7.29 -10.38 -4.56
CA THR A 127 -8.34 -10.33 -3.53
C THR A 127 -8.17 -9.08 -2.68
N THR A 128 -9.18 -8.21 -2.65
CA THR A 128 -9.20 -7.05 -1.74
C THR A 128 -9.69 -7.46 -0.36
N TYR A 129 -8.97 -7.07 0.69
CA TYR A 129 -9.45 -7.18 2.06
C TYR A 129 -9.84 -5.80 2.58
N PRO A 130 -11.04 -5.63 3.17
CA PRO A 130 -11.39 -4.37 3.81
C PRO A 130 -10.48 -4.19 5.02
N PHE A 131 -9.72 -3.10 5.05
CA PHE A 131 -9.04 -2.69 6.27
C PHE A 131 -10.09 -2.08 7.20
N ASN A 132 -10.59 -2.90 8.13
CA ASN A 132 -11.66 -2.50 9.03
C ASN A 132 -11.05 -1.57 10.10
N VAL A 133 -11.17 -0.25 9.91
CA VAL A 133 -10.76 0.73 10.91
C VAL A 133 -11.71 0.59 12.10
N PRO A 134 -11.22 0.18 13.30
CA PRO A 134 -12.09 0.01 14.45
C PRO A 134 -12.75 1.35 14.80
N HIS A 135 -14.03 1.30 15.17
CA HIS A 135 -14.71 2.48 15.69
C HIS A 135 -14.13 2.83 17.06
N PHE A 136 -13.29 3.86 17.13
CA PHE A 136 -12.67 4.29 18.38
C PHE A 136 -13.73 4.88 19.32
N LYS A 137 -14.07 4.15 20.39
CA LYS A 137 -14.81 4.71 21.52
C LYS A 137 -13.86 5.59 22.34
N ILE A 138 -14.38 6.60 23.02
CA ILE A 138 -13.61 7.38 24.01
C ILE A 138 -13.06 6.38 25.05
N GLY A 139 -11.73 6.35 25.24
CA GLY A 139 -11.01 5.35 26.07
C GLY A 139 -10.24 4.27 25.30
N THR A 140 -10.38 4.17 23.96
CA THR A 140 -9.64 3.18 23.15
C THR A 140 -8.20 3.60 22.84
N LEU A 141 -7.87 4.89 23.01
CA LEU A 141 -6.51 5.40 22.77
C LEU A 141 -5.53 4.81 23.78
N ASP A 142 -5.91 4.73 25.06
CA ASP A 142 -5.07 4.16 26.11
C ASP A 142 -4.86 2.66 25.89
N ALA A 143 -5.88 1.94 25.41
CA ALA A 143 -5.76 0.54 25.05
C ALA A 143 -4.86 0.31 23.83
N LEU A 144 -4.90 1.20 22.83
CA LEU A 144 -3.98 1.15 21.68
C LEU A 144 -2.54 1.48 22.09
N VAL A 145 -2.35 2.46 22.98
CA VAL A 145 -1.02 2.79 23.53
C VAL A 145 -0.47 1.60 24.31
N GLN A 146 -1.29 0.98 25.15
CA GLN A 146 -0.90 -0.22 25.88
C GLN A 146 -0.55 -1.40 24.94
N GLN A 147 -1.31 -1.59 23.86
CA GLN A 147 -0.99 -2.62 22.86
C GLN A 147 0.30 -2.31 22.08
N ALA A 148 0.56 -1.03 21.78
CA ALA A 148 1.81 -0.62 21.15
C ALA A 148 3.02 -0.89 22.06
N ASP A 149 2.89 -0.62 23.37
CA ASP A 149 3.92 -0.93 24.36
C ASP A 149 4.14 -2.45 24.52
N GLU A 150 3.07 -3.24 24.48
CA GLU A 150 3.15 -4.72 24.50
C GLU A 150 3.84 -5.27 23.25
N LEU A 151 3.56 -4.71 22.07
CA LEU A 151 4.24 -5.03 20.82
C LEU A 151 5.74 -4.72 20.88
N ALA A 152 6.11 -3.53 21.39
CA ALA A 152 7.52 -3.17 21.58
C ALA A 152 8.24 -4.11 22.56
N ARG A 153 7.55 -4.55 23.61
CA ARG A 153 8.07 -5.53 24.58
C ARG A 153 8.24 -6.92 23.95
N LEU A 154 7.30 -7.36 23.12
CA LEU A 154 7.39 -8.61 22.36
C LEU A 154 8.56 -8.58 21.36
N GLU A 155 8.76 -7.47 20.65
CA GLU A 155 9.90 -7.27 19.76
C GLU A 155 11.23 -7.39 20.53
N GLY A 156 11.34 -6.72 21.68
CA GLY A 156 12.51 -6.82 22.55
C GLY A 156 12.76 -8.24 23.05
N GLY A 157 11.71 -8.99 23.38
CA GLY A 157 11.79 -10.40 23.75
C GLY A 157 12.29 -11.29 22.62
N CYS A 158 11.74 -11.12 21.41
CA CYS A 158 12.15 -11.85 20.22
C CYS A 158 13.62 -11.57 19.89
N LYS A 159 14.01 -10.30 19.88
CA LYS A 159 15.41 -9.88 19.70
C LYS A 159 16.33 -10.50 20.73
N GLY A 160 15.95 -10.49 22.00
CA GLY A 160 16.75 -11.10 23.06
C GLY A 160 16.91 -12.62 22.91
N VAL A 161 15.92 -13.33 22.37
CA VAL A 161 16.05 -14.76 22.03
C VAL A 161 17.01 -14.95 20.86
N VAL A 162 16.87 -14.16 19.80
CA VAL A 162 17.75 -14.21 18.62
C VAL A 162 19.20 -13.94 19.01
N ASP A 163 19.45 -12.93 19.84
CA ASP A 163 20.79 -12.58 20.32
C ASP A 163 21.37 -13.72 21.17
N LYS A 164 20.59 -14.31 22.10
CA LYS A 164 21.05 -15.46 22.90
C LYS A 164 21.36 -16.69 22.06
N VAL A 165 20.56 -16.97 21.03
CA VAL A 165 20.84 -18.07 20.09
C VAL A 165 22.10 -17.76 19.30
N GLY A 166 22.25 -16.51 18.83
CA GLY A 166 23.44 -16.05 18.12
C GLY A 166 24.71 -16.16 18.97
N ASP A 167 24.66 -15.77 20.24
CA ASP A 167 25.78 -15.88 21.18
C ASP A 167 26.07 -17.33 21.57
N SER A 168 25.04 -18.15 21.75
CA SER A 168 25.21 -19.59 22.02
C SER A 168 25.86 -20.28 20.83
N LEU A 169 25.41 -19.98 19.60
CA LEU A 169 26.06 -20.46 18.38
C LEU A 169 27.50 -19.93 18.30
N ARG A 170 27.75 -18.65 18.56
CA ARG A 170 29.11 -18.08 18.52
C ARG A 170 30.05 -18.73 19.54
N SER A 171 29.55 -19.04 20.74
CA SER A 171 30.30 -19.71 21.80
C SER A 171 30.52 -21.19 21.50
N LEU A 172 29.53 -21.89 20.92
CA LEU A 172 29.69 -23.28 20.49
C LEU A 172 30.64 -23.41 19.30
N LEU A 173 30.60 -22.43 18.39
CA LEU A 173 31.38 -22.45 17.16
C LEU A 173 32.78 -21.90 17.35
N GLU A 174 33.06 -21.12 18.41
CA GLU A 174 34.35 -20.60 18.92
C GLU A 174 35.52 -20.42 17.90
N GLY A 175 35.19 -20.12 16.64
CA GLY A 175 36.14 -20.06 15.52
C GLY A 175 36.77 -21.40 15.10
N ASP A 176 36.28 -22.54 15.58
CA ASP A 176 36.88 -23.86 15.36
C ASP A 176 36.07 -24.66 14.31
N GLU A 177 36.44 -24.50 13.03
CA GLU A 177 35.76 -25.13 11.89
C GLU A 177 35.71 -26.67 11.99
N ASP A 178 36.63 -27.28 12.74
CA ASP A 178 36.73 -28.74 12.88
C ASP A 178 35.59 -29.31 13.76
N LYS A 179 35.14 -28.58 14.79
CA LYS A 179 33.99 -28.99 15.65
C LYS A 179 32.64 -28.89 14.93
N ILE A 180 32.54 -28.03 13.92
CA ILE A 180 31.33 -27.85 13.11
C ILE A 180 31.07 -29.09 12.25
N GLN A 181 32.12 -29.76 11.79
CA GLN A 181 32.00 -30.99 11.01
C GLN A 181 31.57 -32.19 11.88
N GLU A 182 32.07 -32.31 13.12
CA GLU A 182 31.65 -33.38 14.04
C GLU A 182 30.18 -33.28 14.49
N GLN A 183 29.59 -32.08 14.47
CA GLN A 183 28.20 -31.84 14.91
C GLN A 183 27.18 -31.83 13.75
N LYS A 184 27.60 -32.07 12.49
CA LYS A 184 26.71 -32.24 11.33
C LYS A 184 26.07 -33.62 11.29
N VAL A 185 25.32 -33.94 12.33
CA VAL A 185 24.59 -35.20 12.41
C VAL A 185 23.10 -34.90 12.46
N VAL A 186 22.38 -35.30 11.43
CA VAL A 186 20.90 -35.25 11.39
C VAL A 186 20.42 -36.68 11.50
N ASN A 187 19.72 -37.02 12.60
CA ASN A 187 19.25 -38.38 12.89
C ASN A 187 20.35 -39.45 12.83
N ASP A 188 21.47 -39.23 13.53
CA ASP A 188 22.60 -40.18 13.65
C ASP A 188 23.26 -40.60 12.31
N ARG A 189 23.18 -39.76 11.27
CA ARG A 189 23.91 -39.95 10.00
C ARG A 189 24.64 -38.69 9.55
N GLU A 190 25.85 -38.85 9.03
CA GLU A 190 26.62 -37.78 8.39
C GLU A 190 25.90 -37.24 7.16
N CYS A 191 25.92 -35.92 7.00
CA CYS A 191 25.29 -35.23 5.89
C CYS A 191 26.25 -35.27 4.68
N ASP A 192 26.15 -36.34 3.88
CA ASP A 192 26.93 -36.49 2.65
C ASP A 192 26.55 -35.39 1.65
N ILE A 193 27.53 -34.54 1.33
CA ILE A 193 27.42 -33.48 0.33
C ILE A 193 27.44 -34.17 -1.05
N HIS A 194 26.26 -34.41 -1.61
CA HIS A 194 26.14 -34.72 -3.03
C HIS A 194 26.19 -33.44 -3.86
N GLU A 195 27.40 -32.95 -4.12
CA GLU A 195 27.68 -32.16 -5.32
C GLU A 195 27.89 -33.12 -6.50
N ARG A 196 26.93 -33.14 -7.42
CA ARG A 196 27.08 -33.32 -8.89
C ARG A 196 25.71 -33.57 -9.53
N THR A 197 25.09 -32.52 -10.08
CA THR A 197 24.97 -32.27 -11.53
C THR A 197 24.33 -30.90 -11.73
#